data_AF-A0A378BCP5-F1
#
_entry.id   AF-A0A378BCP5-F1
#
_cell.length_a   1.000
_cell.length_b   1.000
_cell.length_c   1.000
_cell.angle_alpha   90.00
_cell.angle_beta   90.00
_cell.angle_gamma   90.00
#
_symmetry.space_group_name_H-M   'P 1'
#
loop_
_entity.id
_entity.type
_entity.pdbx_description
1 polymer ?
#
loop_
_entity_poly.entity_id
_entity_poly.type
_entity_poly.pdbx_seq_one_letter_code
_entity_poly.pdbx_strand_id
1 'polypeptide(L)'
;MAHPSVSDYQLTALHALRNEAGRLVHDGQNGAPWYRRFGLDHHQQLLDAVLPWYGVANHRLIRDPANAALQQALSALVNSAPNSDQRAQLAKPGYDQLKAWLMMARPDKADGAFFAQTMKTVQPTRMGISTGLWQSLAPDLWAFYLSLLPERPEWKIIPDAQRVSQSRQVLLQQLGRRNAESTLYENMLKSVRRNFADVSLEDMTSGTDARRLFTTNEVVPGMFTRQAWEGGIQQAIDKAASSRREEIDWVLSDSRKTMSTDLSPEALKARLTRRYFTDFAGSWLNFLNSLRLNPATTIADVTDQLTLISDVRQSPLIALMNTLAWQGQAGQQREGLSDSLIKSAKDLVGGKDKPVIDQSAAGPQGPLDDTFGPLLQLMGKNTGSNVMSPIAP
;
A
#
# COMPACT_ATOMS: atom_id res chain seq x y z
N MET A 1 12.29 -21.67 44.34
CA MET A 1 11.27 -22.70 44.06
C MET A 1 11.51 -23.21 42.65
N ALA A 2 11.90 -24.48 42.49
CA ALA A 2 12.11 -25.07 41.18
C ALA A 2 10.77 -25.23 40.47
N HIS A 3 10.56 -24.53 39.35
CA HIS A 3 9.43 -24.83 38.48
C HIS A 3 9.59 -26.27 37.97
N PRO A 4 8.55 -27.12 38.03
CA PRO A 4 8.65 -28.47 37.49
C PRO A 4 9.10 -28.36 36.03
N SER A 5 10.17 -29.08 35.67
CA SER A 5 10.73 -29.10 34.33
C SER A 5 9.61 -29.40 33.33
N VAL A 6 9.37 -28.46 32.41
CA VAL A 6 8.43 -28.67 31.30
C VAL A 6 8.87 -29.90 30.52
N SER A 7 7.92 -30.74 30.11
CA SER A 7 8.20 -32.02 29.44
C SER A 7 7.39 -32.19 28.16
N ASP A 8 7.87 -33.08 27.28
CA ASP A 8 7.18 -33.51 26.06
C ASP A 8 5.74 -33.99 26.33
N TYR A 9 5.54 -34.69 27.45
CA TYR A 9 4.23 -35.14 27.89
C TYR A 9 3.28 -33.96 28.14
N GLN A 10 3.74 -32.93 28.85
CA GLN A 10 2.90 -31.76 29.14
C GLN A 10 2.49 -31.00 27.87
N LEU A 11 3.39 -30.88 26.90
CA LEU A 11 3.08 -30.25 25.62
C LEU A 11 2.07 -31.09 24.81
N THR A 12 2.27 -32.41 24.76
CA THR A 12 1.37 -33.33 24.05
C THR A 12 -0.02 -33.35 24.68
N ALA A 13 -0.10 -33.35 26.01
CA ALA A 13 -1.36 -33.26 26.75
C ALA A 13 -2.07 -31.91 26.49
N LEU A 14 -1.33 -30.80 26.47
CA LEU A 14 -1.89 -29.49 26.11
C LEU A 14 -2.44 -29.48 24.68
N HIS A 15 -1.72 -30.09 23.73
CA HIS A 15 -2.18 -30.18 22.34
C HIS A 15 -3.43 -31.05 22.19
N ALA A 16 -3.54 -32.16 22.93
CA ALA A 16 -4.76 -32.95 22.98
C ALA A 16 -5.94 -32.13 23.54
N LEU A 17 -5.71 -31.37 24.61
CA LEU A 17 -6.71 -30.47 25.19
C LEU A 17 -7.11 -29.35 24.22
N ARG A 18 -6.16 -28.80 23.48
CA ARG A 18 -6.40 -27.83 22.40
C ARG A 18 -7.30 -28.41 21.31
N ASN A 19 -7.05 -29.65 20.87
CA ASN A 19 -7.87 -30.28 19.83
C ASN A 19 -9.32 -30.47 20.28
N GLU A 20 -9.51 -30.87 21.54
CA GLU A 20 -10.85 -30.99 22.13
C GLU A 20 -11.53 -29.63 22.23
N ALA A 21 -10.85 -28.62 22.77
CA ALA A 21 -11.38 -27.26 22.85
C ALA A 21 -11.68 -26.67 21.47
N GLY A 22 -10.81 -26.87 20.48
CA GLY A 22 -11.00 -26.40 19.11
C GLY A 22 -12.19 -27.06 18.41
N ARG A 23 -12.43 -28.35 18.68
CA ARG A 23 -13.65 -29.04 18.22
C ARG A 23 -14.90 -28.42 18.82
N LEU A 24 -14.90 -28.15 20.13
CA LEU A 24 -16.04 -27.54 20.83
C LEU A 24 -16.33 -26.12 20.33
N VAL A 25 -15.30 -25.31 20.08
CA VAL A 25 -15.43 -23.97 19.48
C VAL A 25 -16.00 -24.05 18.07
N HIS A 26 -15.49 -24.99 17.24
CA HIS A 26 -15.98 -25.19 15.88
C HIS A 26 -17.44 -25.64 15.84
N ASP A 27 -17.82 -26.58 16.71
CA ASP A 27 -19.20 -27.07 16.85
C ASP A 27 -20.15 -25.94 17.30
N GLY A 28 -19.69 -25.01 18.15
CA GLY A 28 -20.48 -23.83 18.56
C GLY A 28 -20.69 -22.81 17.44
N GLN A 29 -19.69 -22.60 16.58
CA GLN A 29 -19.77 -21.62 15.47
C GLN A 29 -20.51 -22.16 14.24
N ASN A 30 -20.33 -23.43 13.89
CA ASN A 30 -20.88 -24.04 12.66
C ASN A 30 -22.05 -25.00 12.94
N GLY A 31 -22.40 -25.19 14.22
CA GLY A 31 -23.42 -26.11 14.69
C GLY A 31 -22.89 -27.55 14.80
N ALA A 32 -23.17 -28.21 15.92
CA ALA A 32 -22.75 -29.59 16.18
C ALA A 32 -23.21 -30.55 15.06
N PRO A 33 -22.55 -31.70 14.85
CA PRO A 33 -23.01 -32.70 13.87
C PRO A 33 -24.46 -33.15 14.11
N TRP A 34 -25.19 -33.47 13.04
CA TRP A 34 -26.64 -33.74 13.08
C TRP A 34 -27.05 -34.76 14.15
N TYR A 35 -26.24 -35.79 14.39
CA TYR A 35 -26.49 -36.84 15.38
C TYR A 35 -26.39 -36.36 16.84
N ARG A 36 -25.80 -35.18 17.10
CA ARG A 36 -25.74 -34.54 18.43
C ARG A 36 -26.78 -33.44 18.63
N ARG A 37 -27.47 -33.01 17.57
CA ARG A 37 -28.44 -31.89 17.61
C ARG A 37 -29.74 -32.20 18.38
N PHE A 38 -30.02 -33.46 18.70
CA PHE A 38 -31.21 -33.88 19.46
C PHE A 38 -30.97 -33.85 20.98
N GLY A 39 -30.59 -32.69 21.53
CA GLY A 39 -30.44 -32.48 22.97
C GLY A 39 -29.19 -33.11 23.61
N LEU A 40 -28.27 -33.65 22.80
CA LEU A 40 -26.96 -34.15 23.25
C LEU A 40 -25.85 -33.12 23.07
N ASP A 41 -26.16 -31.95 22.53
CA ASP A 41 -25.21 -30.86 22.30
C ASP A 41 -24.96 -30.07 23.59
N HIS A 42 -23.89 -30.44 24.30
CA HIS A 42 -23.43 -29.79 25.53
C HIS A 42 -22.15 -28.96 25.26
N HIS A 43 -21.92 -28.51 24.01
CA HIS A 43 -20.64 -27.92 23.61
C HIS A 43 -20.23 -26.74 24.49
N GLN A 44 -21.16 -25.84 24.80
CA GLN A 44 -20.88 -24.63 25.57
C GLN A 44 -20.54 -24.94 27.03
N GLN A 45 -21.25 -25.88 27.65
CA GLN A 45 -21.01 -26.31 29.03
C GLN A 45 -19.66 -27.04 29.17
N LEU A 46 -19.32 -27.89 28.19
CA LEU A 46 -18.02 -28.55 28.14
C LEU A 46 -16.88 -27.55 27.89
N LEU A 47 -17.10 -26.58 27.00
CA LEU A 47 -16.13 -25.55 26.71
C LEU A 47 -15.86 -24.69 27.95
N ASP A 48 -16.90 -24.26 28.67
CA ASP A 48 -16.76 -23.49 29.92
C ASP A 48 -16.10 -24.30 31.04
N ALA A 49 -16.25 -25.62 31.06
CA ALA A 49 -15.55 -26.49 32.01
C ALA A 49 -14.07 -26.69 31.66
N VAL A 50 -13.74 -26.81 30.37
CA VAL A 50 -12.38 -27.12 29.88
C VAL A 50 -11.48 -25.88 29.80
N LEU A 51 -12.02 -24.75 29.35
CA LEU A 51 -11.24 -23.55 29.05
C LEU A 51 -10.46 -22.97 30.24
N PRO A 52 -10.96 -22.94 31.48
CA PRO A 52 -10.19 -22.45 32.62
C PRO A 52 -8.88 -23.24 32.84
N TRP A 53 -8.95 -24.58 32.74
CA TRP A 53 -7.80 -25.46 32.89
C TRP A 53 -6.84 -25.35 31.71
N TYR A 54 -7.39 -25.32 30.50
CA TYR A 54 -6.60 -25.05 29.30
C TYR A 54 -5.86 -23.72 29.43
N GLY A 55 -6.54 -22.66 29.86
CA GLY A 55 -5.98 -21.32 30.06
C GLY A 55 -4.76 -21.37 30.97
N VAL A 56 -4.88 -21.95 32.17
CA VAL A 56 -3.74 -22.07 33.11
C VAL A 56 -2.54 -22.80 32.48
N ALA A 57 -2.79 -23.92 31.79
CA ALA A 57 -1.73 -24.68 31.14
C ALA A 57 -1.11 -23.93 29.94
N ASN A 58 -1.94 -23.30 29.11
CA ASN A 58 -1.53 -22.48 27.98
C ASN A 58 -0.72 -21.26 28.41
N HIS A 59 -1.11 -20.58 29.48
CA HIS A 59 -0.36 -19.45 30.01
C HIS A 59 1.06 -19.84 30.38
N ARG A 60 1.19 -20.93 31.14
CA ARG A 60 2.48 -21.43 31.61
C ARG A 60 3.37 -21.96 30.48
N LEU A 61 2.80 -22.69 29.53
CA LEU A 61 3.56 -23.43 28.52
C LEU A 61 3.78 -22.67 27.21
N ILE A 62 2.88 -21.74 26.88
CA ILE A 62 2.82 -21.08 25.56
C ILE A 62 2.86 -19.57 25.70
N ARG A 63 1.88 -18.94 26.38
CA ARG A 63 1.77 -17.47 26.44
C ARG A 63 2.99 -16.83 27.09
N ASP A 64 3.28 -17.19 28.34
CA ASP A 64 4.31 -16.52 29.12
C ASP A 64 5.72 -16.78 28.54
N PRO A 65 6.04 -18.01 28.07
CA PRO A 65 7.26 -18.26 27.30
C PRO A 65 7.39 -17.46 26.01
N ALA A 66 6.30 -17.30 25.24
CA ALA A 66 6.31 -16.50 24.02
C ALA A 66 6.52 -15.01 24.34
N ASN A 67 5.84 -14.50 25.37
CA ASN A 67 6.01 -13.14 25.87
C ASN A 67 7.47 -12.89 26.27
N ALA A 68 8.08 -13.78 27.05
CA ALA A 68 9.48 -13.65 27.46
C ALA A 68 10.46 -13.69 26.27
N ALA A 69 10.24 -14.58 25.30
CA ALA A 69 11.08 -14.69 24.11
C ALA A 69 10.99 -13.44 23.22
N LEU A 70 9.79 -12.90 23.00
CA LEU A 70 9.57 -11.65 22.27
C LEU A 70 10.21 -10.46 22.99
N GLN A 71 10.05 -10.38 24.31
CA GLN A 71 10.71 -9.37 25.15
C GLN A 71 12.24 -9.42 25.03
N GLN A 72 12.83 -10.62 24.98
CA GLN A 72 14.28 -10.79 24.84
C GLN A 72 14.75 -10.40 23.44
N ALA A 73 14.03 -10.80 22.38
CA ALA A 73 14.36 -10.44 21.01
C ALA A 73 14.30 -8.93 20.77
N LEU A 74 13.26 -8.27 21.30
CA LEU A 74 13.12 -6.82 21.25
C LEU A 74 14.19 -6.09 22.09
N SER A 75 14.61 -6.65 23.22
CA SER A 75 15.75 -6.11 23.97
C SER A 75 17.05 -6.19 23.17
N ALA A 76 17.28 -7.27 22.43
CA ALA A 76 18.46 -7.38 21.56
C ALA A 76 18.45 -6.31 20.45
N LEU A 77 17.28 -6.00 19.88
CA LEU A 77 17.12 -4.91 18.94
C LEU A 77 17.43 -3.55 19.60
N VAL A 78 16.83 -3.26 20.75
CA VAL A 78 17.01 -1.97 21.45
C VAL A 78 18.46 -1.76 21.90
N ASN A 79 19.12 -2.81 22.38
CA ASN A 79 20.48 -2.75 22.91
C ASN A 79 21.57 -2.86 21.84
N SER A 80 21.24 -3.17 20.59
CA SER A 80 22.22 -3.16 19.48
C SER A 80 22.88 -1.78 19.33
N ALA A 81 24.10 -1.68 18.80
CA ALA A 81 24.76 -0.38 18.68
C ALA A 81 24.03 0.56 17.69
N PRO A 82 23.88 1.87 17.98
CA PRO A 82 23.36 2.83 17.02
C PRO A 82 24.15 2.81 15.71
N ASN A 83 23.44 2.90 14.58
CA ASN A 83 24.04 2.89 13.23
C ASN A 83 24.87 1.65 12.85
N SER A 84 24.74 0.54 13.58
CA SER A 84 25.41 -0.72 13.23
C SER A 84 24.65 -1.53 12.16
N ASP A 85 25.39 -2.30 11.37
CA ASP A 85 24.80 -3.26 10.41
C ASP A 85 23.93 -4.31 11.11
N GLN A 86 24.34 -4.73 12.31
CA GLN A 86 23.55 -5.64 13.15
C GLN A 86 22.17 -5.05 13.47
N ARG A 87 22.10 -3.78 13.88
CA ARG A 87 20.84 -3.09 14.14
C ARG A 87 19.98 -3.00 12.87
N ALA A 88 20.59 -2.76 11.71
CA ALA A 88 19.88 -2.75 10.43
C ALA A 88 19.32 -4.13 10.08
N GLN A 89 20.07 -5.22 10.29
CA GLN A 89 19.62 -6.58 10.07
C GLN A 89 18.47 -6.98 11.01
N LEU A 90 18.54 -6.56 12.28
CA LEU A 90 17.51 -6.84 13.28
C LEU A 90 16.21 -6.04 13.09
N ALA A 91 16.23 -4.93 12.34
CA ALA A 91 15.06 -4.05 12.21
C ALA A 91 13.84 -4.75 11.59
N LYS A 92 14.02 -5.56 10.53
CA LYS A 92 12.88 -6.24 9.87
C LYS A 92 12.27 -7.33 10.77
N PRO A 93 13.03 -8.30 11.30
CA PRO A 93 12.49 -9.24 12.27
C PRO A 93 11.96 -8.56 13.53
N GLY A 94 12.59 -7.48 13.97
CA GLY A 94 12.19 -6.70 15.14
C GLY A 94 10.81 -6.05 14.99
N TYR A 95 10.46 -5.63 13.78
CA TYR A 95 9.10 -5.16 13.48
C TYR A 95 8.07 -6.28 13.65
N ASP A 96 8.33 -7.46 13.06
CA ASP A 96 7.42 -8.61 13.17
C ASP A 96 7.27 -9.08 14.64
N GLN A 97 8.37 -9.06 15.39
CA GLN A 97 8.41 -9.35 16.83
C GLN A 97 7.59 -8.35 17.64
N LEU A 98 7.71 -7.04 17.37
CA LEU A 98 6.92 -6.02 18.05
C LEU A 98 5.43 -6.18 17.73
N LYS A 99 5.10 -6.46 16.46
CA LYS A 99 3.73 -6.73 16.01
C LYS A 99 3.17 -7.93 16.77
N ALA A 100 3.86 -9.06 16.78
CA ALA A 100 3.45 -10.27 17.51
C ALA A 100 3.26 -10.01 19.01
N TRP A 101 4.16 -9.24 19.63
CA TRP A 101 4.07 -8.91 21.05
C TRP A 101 2.84 -8.06 21.39
N LEU A 102 2.51 -7.09 20.53
CA LEU A 102 1.33 -6.26 20.71
C LEU A 102 0.02 -7.00 20.38
N MET A 103 0.02 -8.02 19.50
CA MET A 103 -1.15 -8.88 19.27
C MET A 103 -1.59 -9.59 20.55
N MET A 104 -0.64 -10.00 21.40
CA MET A 104 -0.93 -10.65 22.68
C MET A 104 -1.63 -9.72 23.69
N ALA A 105 -1.59 -8.39 23.45
CA ALA A 105 -2.24 -7.38 24.27
C ALA A 105 -3.51 -6.79 23.64
N ARG A 106 -3.69 -6.97 22.32
CA ARG A 106 -4.78 -6.38 21.54
C ARG A 106 -5.54 -7.45 20.76
N PRO A 107 -6.62 -8.01 21.33
CA PRO A 107 -7.37 -9.08 20.71
C PRO A 107 -8.01 -8.70 19.38
N ASP A 108 -8.36 -7.42 19.21
CA ASP A 108 -8.90 -6.87 17.96
C ASP A 108 -7.90 -6.93 16.79
N LYS A 109 -6.60 -7.15 17.09
CA LYS A 109 -5.51 -7.31 16.11
C LYS A 109 -4.91 -8.72 16.11
N ALA A 110 -5.54 -9.69 16.77
CA ALA A 110 -5.00 -11.04 16.87
C ALA A 110 -5.00 -11.75 15.50
N ASP A 111 -3.81 -12.17 15.05
CA ASP A 111 -3.63 -13.01 13.85
C ASP A 111 -2.75 -14.21 14.23
N GLY A 112 -3.40 -15.36 14.41
CA GLY A 112 -2.72 -16.59 14.83
C GLY A 112 -1.71 -17.12 13.81
N ALA A 113 -1.95 -16.93 12.52
CA ALA A 113 -1.07 -17.42 11.47
C ALA A 113 0.21 -16.58 11.39
N PHE A 114 0.06 -15.25 11.41
CA PHE A 114 1.20 -14.32 11.48
C PHE A 114 2.03 -14.59 12.75
N PHE A 115 1.37 -14.64 13.91
CA PHE A 115 2.05 -14.84 15.18
C PHE A 115 2.83 -16.16 15.22
N ALA A 116 2.22 -17.27 14.79
CA ALA A 116 2.90 -18.56 14.74
C ALA A 116 4.12 -18.53 13.81
N GLN A 117 4.03 -17.85 12.68
CA GLN A 117 5.15 -17.72 11.74
C GLN A 117 6.30 -16.88 12.33
N THR A 118 6.00 -15.77 13.01
CA THR A 118 7.00 -14.99 13.73
C THR A 118 7.67 -15.83 14.83
N MET A 119 6.87 -16.54 15.62
CA MET A 119 7.36 -17.30 16.78
C MET A 119 8.24 -18.50 16.42
N LYS A 120 8.10 -19.11 15.23
CA LYS A 120 9.04 -20.12 14.73
C LYS A 120 10.49 -19.62 14.70
N THR A 121 10.70 -18.32 14.44
CA THR A 121 12.03 -17.70 14.41
C THR A 121 12.48 -17.22 15.78
N VAL A 122 11.54 -16.75 16.61
CA VAL A 122 11.83 -16.18 17.93
C VAL A 122 12.08 -17.26 18.98
N GLN A 123 11.36 -18.37 18.91
CA GLN A 123 11.46 -19.49 19.85
C GLN A 123 11.48 -20.83 19.08
N PRO A 124 12.57 -21.11 18.33
CA PRO A 124 12.67 -22.34 17.53
C PRO A 124 12.85 -23.61 18.39
N THR A 125 13.27 -23.44 19.64
CA THR A 125 13.48 -24.51 20.62
C THR A 125 12.96 -24.09 22.00
N ARG A 126 12.68 -25.09 22.85
CA ARG A 126 12.23 -24.88 24.23
C ARG A 126 12.97 -25.86 25.13
N MET A 127 13.73 -25.35 26.11
CA MET A 127 14.41 -26.22 27.08
C MET A 127 13.39 -27.11 27.81
N GLY A 128 13.71 -28.41 27.92
CA GLY A 128 12.83 -29.43 28.49
C GLY A 128 11.88 -30.10 27.48
N ILE A 129 11.83 -29.61 26.24
CA ILE A 129 10.99 -30.18 25.17
C ILE A 129 11.86 -30.57 23.98
N SER A 130 11.60 -31.74 23.41
CA SER A 130 12.22 -32.21 22.17
C SER A 130 11.98 -31.23 21.02
N THR A 131 13.05 -30.83 20.31
CA THR A 131 12.99 -29.82 19.24
C THR A 131 11.96 -30.16 18.15
N GLY A 132 11.96 -31.41 17.66
CA GLY A 132 11.01 -31.84 16.62
C GLY A 132 9.56 -31.76 17.09
N LEU A 133 9.29 -32.14 18.35
CA LEU A 133 7.97 -32.06 18.95
C LEU A 133 7.52 -30.61 19.10
N TRP A 134 8.39 -29.73 19.60
CA TRP A 134 8.11 -28.30 19.72
C TRP A 134 7.78 -27.66 18.36
N GLN A 135 8.62 -27.91 17.35
CA GLN A 135 8.42 -27.36 16.01
C GLN A 135 7.15 -27.87 15.33
N SER A 136 6.70 -29.08 15.68
CA SER A 136 5.45 -29.66 15.18
C SER A 136 4.21 -29.11 15.88
N LEU A 137 4.22 -28.94 17.20
CA LEU A 137 3.01 -28.63 17.99
C LEU A 137 2.87 -27.15 18.35
N ALA A 138 3.99 -26.43 18.57
CA ALA A 138 3.94 -25.04 19.03
C ALA A 138 3.24 -24.08 18.05
N PRO A 139 3.42 -24.18 16.71
CA PRO A 139 2.71 -23.29 15.77
C PRO A 139 1.19 -23.35 15.92
N ASP A 140 0.64 -24.55 16.08
CA ASP A 140 -0.79 -24.75 16.23
C ASP A 140 -1.31 -24.26 17.59
N LEU A 141 -0.54 -24.50 18.65
CA LEU A 141 -0.84 -23.99 20.00
C LEU A 141 -0.82 -22.45 20.07
N TRP A 142 0.16 -21.81 19.44
CA TRP A 142 0.23 -20.35 19.33
C TRP A 142 -0.95 -19.78 18.56
N ALA A 143 -1.28 -20.36 17.40
CA ALA A 143 -2.39 -19.90 16.58
C ALA A 143 -3.72 -20.02 17.33
N PHE A 144 -3.94 -21.14 18.03
CA PHE A 144 -5.16 -21.37 18.80
C PHE A 144 -5.29 -20.45 20.02
N TYR A 145 -4.18 -20.19 20.73
CA TYR A 145 -4.18 -19.20 21.81
C TYR A 145 -4.64 -17.83 21.31
N LEU A 146 -4.09 -17.35 20.18
CA LEU A 146 -4.49 -16.05 19.63
C LEU A 146 -5.94 -16.03 19.14
N SER A 147 -6.45 -17.14 18.57
CA SER A 147 -7.85 -17.19 18.12
C SER A 147 -8.86 -17.09 19.25
N LEU A 148 -8.51 -17.56 20.45
CA LEU A 148 -9.36 -17.46 21.64
C LEU A 148 -9.26 -16.11 22.37
N LEU A 149 -8.23 -15.32 22.06
CA LEU A 149 -7.96 -14.07 22.77
C LEU A 149 -9.09 -13.01 22.68
N PRO A 150 -9.84 -12.88 21.55
CA PRO A 150 -11.00 -11.97 21.47
C PRO A 150 -12.14 -12.37 22.41
N GLU A 151 -12.39 -13.66 22.57
CA GLU A 151 -13.44 -14.20 23.44
C GLU A 151 -13.00 -14.26 24.91
N ARG A 152 -11.68 -14.30 25.17
CA ARG A 152 -11.06 -14.40 26.49
C ARG A 152 -10.08 -13.24 26.74
N PRO A 153 -10.58 -12.00 26.91
CA PRO A 153 -9.74 -10.83 27.09
C PRO A 153 -8.87 -10.88 28.36
N GLU A 154 -9.22 -11.70 29.34
CA GLU A 154 -8.43 -11.96 30.55
C GLU A 154 -7.12 -12.71 30.29
N TRP A 155 -6.95 -13.31 29.09
CA TRP A 155 -5.71 -13.97 28.70
C TRP A 155 -4.66 -13.02 28.12
N LYS A 156 -5.00 -11.75 27.91
CA LYS A 156 -4.08 -10.73 27.39
C LYS A 156 -2.85 -10.59 28.30
N ILE A 157 -1.72 -10.27 27.68
CA ILE A 157 -0.56 -9.77 28.41
C ILE A 157 -0.67 -8.25 28.58
N ILE A 158 0.11 -7.72 29.53
CA ILE A 158 0.35 -6.29 29.66
C ILE A 158 1.83 -6.06 29.27
N PRO A 159 2.11 -5.59 28.04
CA PRO A 159 3.47 -5.29 27.62
C PRO A 159 4.07 -4.16 28.45
N ASP A 160 5.38 -4.20 28.67
CA ASP A 160 6.12 -3.07 29.22
C ASP A 160 6.08 -1.89 28.25
N ALA A 161 5.37 -0.83 28.64
CA ALA A 161 5.18 0.38 27.84
C ALA A 161 6.50 1.06 27.46
N GLN A 162 7.50 1.04 28.35
CA GLN A 162 8.81 1.62 28.07
C GLN A 162 9.51 0.84 26.96
N ARG A 163 9.48 -0.50 27.04
CA ARG A 163 10.07 -1.36 26.01
C ARG A 163 9.37 -1.21 24.67
N VAL A 164 8.04 -1.15 24.65
CA VAL A 164 7.27 -0.86 23.43
C VAL A 164 7.75 0.46 22.80
N SER A 165 7.84 1.53 23.60
CA SER A 165 8.29 2.84 23.11
C SER A 165 9.72 2.80 22.55
N GLN A 166 10.65 2.13 23.24
CA GLN A 166 12.05 2.02 22.79
C GLN A 166 12.17 1.22 21.49
N SER A 167 11.47 0.08 21.39
CA SER A 167 11.45 -0.73 20.18
C SER A 167 10.88 0.07 18.99
N ARG A 168 9.78 0.79 19.20
CA ARG A 168 9.19 1.68 18.17
C ARG A 168 10.19 2.74 17.70
N GLN A 169 10.88 3.41 18.61
CA GLN A 169 11.85 4.45 18.27
C GLN A 169 12.99 3.90 17.39
N VAL A 170 13.57 2.75 17.77
CA VAL A 170 14.64 2.12 16.99
C VAL A 170 14.13 1.69 15.62
N LEU A 171 12.93 1.10 15.54
CA LEU A 171 12.33 0.67 14.28
C LEU A 171 12.00 1.86 13.37
N LEU A 172 11.46 2.94 13.89
CA LEU A 172 11.17 4.15 13.12
C LEU A 172 12.46 4.76 12.54
N GLN A 173 13.54 4.82 13.31
CA GLN A 173 14.83 5.29 12.83
C GLN A 173 15.41 4.39 11.72
N GLN A 174 15.32 3.07 11.86
CA GLN A 174 15.89 2.12 10.90
C GLN A 174 15.03 1.98 9.64
N LEU A 175 13.71 1.90 9.79
CA LEU A 175 12.78 1.82 8.66
C LEU A 175 12.68 3.15 7.91
N GLY A 176 12.81 4.29 8.59
CA GLY A 176 12.95 5.59 7.92
C GLY A 176 14.24 5.72 7.10
N ARG A 177 15.32 5.07 7.53
CA ARG A 177 16.60 5.06 6.80
C ARG A 177 16.68 4.04 5.67
N ARG A 178 16.17 2.82 5.88
CA ARG A 178 16.15 1.75 4.86
C ARG A 178 15.12 2.00 3.76
N ASN A 179 14.03 2.69 4.08
CA ASN A 179 13.05 3.14 3.10
C ASN A 179 13.33 4.60 2.74
N ALA A 180 14.55 4.90 2.25
CA ALA A 180 14.69 6.08 1.42
C ALA A 180 13.60 5.95 0.35
N GLU A 181 12.65 6.90 0.31
CA GLU A 181 11.44 6.82 -0.53
C GLU A 181 11.78 6.44 -1.97
N SER A 182 13.00 6.75 -2.42
CA SER A 182 13.66 6.24 -3.62
C SER A 182 13.61 4.73 -3.82
N THR A 183 13.99 3.88 -2.86
CA THR A 183 13.98 2.41 -3.06
C THR A 183 12.56 1.88 -3.21
N LEU A 184 11.62 2.42 -2.44
CA LEU A 184 10.20 2.08 -2.55
C LEU A 184 9.65 2.50 -3.91
N TYR A 185 9.95 3.72 -4.33
CA TYR A 185 9.57 4.26 -5.63
C TYR A 185 10.14 3.44 -6.80
N GLU A 186 11.43 3.07 -6.75
CA GLU A 186 12.05 2.25 -7.79
C GLU A 186 11.45 0.84 -7.87
N ASN A 187 11.18 0.20 -6.74
CA ASN A 187 10.55 -1.11 -6.72
C ASN A 187 9.12 -1.05 -7.26
N MET A 188 8.38 0.00 -6.92
CA MET A 188 7.06 0.28 -7.45
C MET A 188 7.11 0.41 -8.97
N LEU A 189 7.98 1.28 -9.51
CA LEU A 189 8.15 1.45 -10.96
C LEU A 189 8.54 0.14 -11.65
N LYS A 190 9.47 -0.64 -11.09
CA LYS A 190 9.88 -1.95 -11.65
C LYS A 190 8.72 -2.94 -11.72
N SER A 191 7.83 -2.94 -10.72
CA SER A 191 6.68 -3.84 -10.71
C SER A 191 5.67 -3.53 -11.80
N VAL A 192 5.54 -2.24 -12.16
CA VAL A 192 4.59 -1.77 -13.16
C VAL A 192 5.18 -1.78 -14.57
N ARG A 193 6.48 -1.52 -14.73
CA ARG A 193 7.19 -1.47 -16.02
C ARG A 193 6.92 -2.69 -16.91
N ARG A 194 6.78 -3.89 -16.34
CA ARG A 194 6.55 -5.12 -17.12
C ARG A 194 5.22 -5.14 -17.88
N ASN A 195 4.26 -4.30 -17.49
CA ASN A 195 2.91 -4.32 -18.04
C ASN A 195 2.67 -3.22 -19.08
N PHE A 196 3.61 -2.28 -19.26
CA PHE A 196 3.45 -1.13 -20.14
C PHE A 196 4.68 -1.01 -21.04
N ALA A 197 4.49 -1.25 -22.33
CA ALA A 197 5.52 -1.10 -23.35
C ALA A 197 5.84 0.39 -23.59
N ASP A 198 7.09 0.66 -23.97
CA ASP A 198 7.54 2.00 -24.32
C ASP A 198 6.79 2.51 -25.55
N VAL A 199 6.49 3.81 -25.58
CA VAL A 199 5.69 4.46 -26.62
C VAL A 199 6.62 5.21 -27.56
N SER A 200 6.60 4.85 -28.84
CA SER A 200 7.40 5.51 -29.87
C SER A 200 6.64 6.68 -30.53
N LEU A 201 7.33 7.45 -31.37
CA LEU A 201 6.70 8.52 -32.15
C LEU A 201 5.56 7.98 -33.03
N GLU A 202 5.74 6.81 -33.63
CA GLU A 202 4.75 6.18 -34.52
C GLU A 202 3.48 5.78 -33.76
N ASP A 203 3.63 5.29 -32.53
CA ASP A 203 2.50 4.95 -31.66
C ASP A 203 1.69 6.21 -31.29
N MET A 204 2.37 7.34 -31.10
CA MET A 204 1.74 8.61 -30.72
C MET A 204 1.00 9.29 -31.88
N THR A 205 1.39 9.03 -33.12
CA THR A 205 0.83 9.71 -34.29
C THR A 205 -0.24 8.90 -35.04
N SER A 206 -0.74 7.81 -34.43
CA SER A 206 -1.92 7.05 -34.85
C SER A 206 -1.91 6.65 -36.34
N GLY A 207 -0.75 6.26 -36.87
CA GLY A 207 -0.60 5.79 -38.25
C GLY A 207 -0.42 6.88 -39.31
N THR A 208 -0.27 8.16 -38.93
CA THR A 208 0.27 9.18 -39.84
C THR A 208 1.77 8.96 -40.06
N ASP A 209 2.29 9.38 -41.22
CA ASP A 209 3.71 9.20 -41.59
C ASP A 209 4.61 10.23 -40.88
N ALA A 210 4.73 10.07 -39.56
CA ALA A 210 5.51 10.97 -38.72
C ALA A 210 6.99 11.01 -39.09
N ARG A 211 7.53 9.90 -39.60
CA ARG A 211 8.92 9.80 -40.04
C ARG A 211 9.24 10.69 -41.24
N ARG A 212 8.24 11.10 -42.02
CA ARG A 212 8.43 12.04 -43.12
C ARG A 212 8.71 13.45 -42.63
N LEU A 213 8.18 13.84 -41.48
CA LEU A 213 8.37 15.18 -40.88
C LEU A 213 9.42 15.20 -39.78
N PHE A 214 9.40 14.22 -38.89
CA PHE A 214 10.18 14.22 -37.67
C PHE A 214 11.11 13.02 -37.58
N THR A 215 12.24 13.24 -36.93
CA THR A 215 13.16 12.19 -36.50
C THR A 215 13.41 12.32 -35.00
N THR A 216 13.50 11.19 -34.31
CA THR A 216 13.89 11.10 -32.90
C THR A 216 14.54 9.74 -32.64
N ASN A 217 15.43 9.69 -31.66
CA ASN A 217 16.03 8.46 -31.15
C ASN A 217 15.50 8.09 -29.75
N GLU A 218 14.62 8.92 -29.18
CA GLU A 218 14.06 8.72 -27.85
C GLU A 218 12.68 8.09 -27.94
N VAL A 219 12.33 7.33 -26.91
CA VAL A 219 10.99 6.79 -26.69
C VAL A 219 10.53 7.20 -25.30
N VAL A 220 9.22 7.31 -25.09
CA VAL A 220 8.68 7.55 -23.74
C VAL A 220 8.49 6.21 -23.04
N PRO A 221 9.10 5.99 -21.86
CA PRO A 221 8.88 4.75 -21.13
C PRO A 221 7.39 4.53 -20.83
N GLY A 222 6.87 3.32 -21.09
CA GLY A 222 5.43 3.05 -21.02
C GLY A 222 4.78 3.36 -19.66
N MET A 223 5.58 3.25 -18.60
CA MET A 223 5.18 3.55 -17.22
C MET A 223 4.88 5.05 -16.97
N PHE A 224 5.32 5.95 -17.85
CA PHE A 224 5.05 7.39 -17.80
C PHE A 224 3.99 7.80 -18.82
N THR A 225 2.91 7.02 -18.89
CA THR A 225 1.75 7.30 -19.72
C THR A 225 0.49 7.37 -18.86
N ARG A 226 -0.55 8.04 -19.36
CA ARG A 226 -1.85 8.10 -18.70
C ARG A 226 -2.44 6.71 -18.49
N GLN A 227 -2.24 5.81 -19.45
CA GLN A 227 -2.63 4.40 -19.32
C GLN A 227 -1.95 3.75 -18.13
N ALA A 228 -0.65 3.98 -17.93
CA ALA A 228 0.07 3.44 -16.77
C ALA A 228 -0.37 4.09 -15.46
N TRP A 229 -0.63 5.40 -15.46
CA TRP A 229 -1.18 6.11 -14.31
C TRP A 229 -2.50 5.49 -13.84
N GLU A 230 -3.49 5.42 -14.74
CA GLU A 230 -4.84 4.93 -14.45
C GLU A 230 -4.87 3.39 -14.28
N GLY A 231 -4.01 2.67 -14.99
CA GLY A 231 -4.02 1.21 -15.06
C GLY A 231 -3.13 0.49 -14.05
N GLY A 232 -2.24 1.17 -13.32
CA GLY A 232 -1.39 0.48 -12.35
C GLY A 232 -0.61 1.34 -11.36
N ILE A 233 -0.10 2.51 -11.77
CA ILE A 233 0.73 3.34 -10.91
C ILE A 233 -0.07 3.91 -9.73
N GLN A 234 -1.29 4.43 -9.97
CA GLN A 234 -2.12 4.96 -8.89
C GLN A 234 -2.37 3.89 -7.80
N GLN A 235 -2.72 2.68 -8.21
CA GLN A 235 -2.93 1.56 -7.30
C GLN A 235 -1.64 1.11 -6.60
N ALA A 236 -0.50 1.15 -7.28
CA ALA A 236 0.78 0.79 -6.70
C ALA A 236 1.23 1.80 -5.63
N ILE A 237 1.00 3.10 -5.86
CA ILE A 237 1.20 4.16 -4.86
C ILE A 237 0.25 3.96 -3.68
N ASP A 238 -1.04 3.70 -3.94
CA ASP A 238 -2.03 3.45 -2.90
C ASP A 238 -1.67 2.24 -2.05
N LYS A 239 -1.25 1.14 -2.68
CA LYS A 239 -0.77 -0.06 -1.99
C LYS A 239 0.47 0.20 -1.16
N ALA A 240 1.42 0.99 -1.65
CA ALA A 240 2.62 1.33 -0.92
C ALA A 240 2.30 2.21 0.31
N ALA A 241 1.38 3.16 0.16
CA ALA A 241 0.89 4.00 1.26
C ALA A 241 0.05 3.22 2.28
N SER A 242 -0.83 2.31 1.83
CA SER A 242 -1.68 1.50 2.72
C SER A 242 -0.89 0.42 3.46
N SER A 243 0.08 -0.23 2.80
CA SER A 243 1.02 -1.13 3.47
C SER A 243 1.78 -0.39 4.57
N ARG A 244 2.18 0.86 4.31
CA ARG A 244 2.79 1.74 5.32
C ARG A 244 1.81 2.11 6.44
N ARG A 245 0.53 2.33 6.14
CA ARG A 245 -0.52 2.57 7.14
C ARG A 245 -0.70 1.37 8.05
N GLU A 246 -0.89 0.16 7.52
CA GLU A 246 -1.04 -1.05 8.34
C GLU A 246 0.20 -1.33 9.21
N GLU A 247 1.39 -0.99 8.70
CA GLU A 247 2.63 -1.12 9.46
C GLU A 247 2.78 -0.07 10.57
N ILE A 248 2.38 1.17 10.31
CA ILE A 248 2.59 2.29 11.22
C ILE A 248 1.44 2.50 12.20
N ASP A 249 0.19 2.36 11.75
CA ASP A 249 -1.04 2.83 12.42
C ASP A 249 -1.27 2.24 13.80
N TRP A 250 -0.61 1.12 14.11
CA TRP A 250 -0.94 0.37 15.30
C TRP A 250 0.29 -0.25 15.98
N VAL A 251 1.25 -0.74 15.19
CA VAL A 251 2.49 -1.32 15.71
C VAL A 251 3.48 -0.22 16.08
N LEU A 252 3.67 0.79 15.23
CA LEU A 252 4.70 1.83 15.40
C LEU A 252 4.18 3.16 15.93
N SER A 253 2.86 3.41 15.87
CA SER A 253 2.24 4.61 16.43
C SER A 253 2.28 4.58 17.96
N ASP A 254 2.95 5.56 18.57
CA ASP A 254 2.78 5.82 19.99
C ASP A 254 1.44 6.50 20.20
N SER A 255 0.52 5.85 20.93
CA SER A 255 -0.87 6.27 21.11
C SER A 255 -1.03 7.62 21.84
N ARG A 256 0.06 8.31 22.16
CA ARG A 256 0.06 9.54 22.96
C ARG A 256 0.90 10.71 22.45
N LYS A 257 1.68 10.58 21.37
CA LYS A 257 2.43 11.72 20.81
C LYS A 257 2.45 11.68 19.29
N THR A 258 1.69 12.62 18.72
CA THR A 258 1.90 13.29 17.43
C THR A 258 2.63 12.44 16.39
N MET A 259 1.86 11.92 15.43
CA MET A 259 2.42 11.59 14.12
C MET A 259 3.19 12.83 13.66
N SER A 260 4.50 12.73 13.47
CA SER A 260 5.21 13.70 12.64
C SER A 260 4.47 13.68 11.31
N THR A 261 3.85 14.79 10.91
CA THR A 261 3.04 14.93 9.69
C THR A 261 3.77 14.40 8.45
N ASP A 262 5.10 14.44 8.48
CA ASP A 262 6.01 13.92 7.46
C ASP A 262 5.98 12.38 7.29
N LEU A 263 5.54 11.62 8.28
CA LEU A 263 5.51 10.15 8.25
C LEU A 263 4.11 9.56 8.04
N SER A 264 3.09 10.41 7.82
CA SER A 264 1.73 9.94 7.56
C SER A 264 1.63 9.22 6.20
N PRO A 265 0.81 8.16 6.09
CA PRO A 265 0.54 7.48 4.82
C PRO A 265 0.06 8.41 3.70
N GLU A 266 -0.72 9.42 4.06
CA GLU A 266 -1.27 10.44 3.16
C GLU A 266 -0.15 11.34 2.64
N ALA A 267 0.75 11.79 3.51
CA ALA A 267 1.92 12.55 3.10
C ALA A 267 2.86 11.72 2.21
N LEU A 268 3.05 10.43 2.52
CA LEU A 268 3.82 9.52 1.66
C LEU A 268 3.18 9.35 0.28
N LYS A 269 1.86 9.10 0.22
CA LYS A 269 1.12 9.03 -1.05
C LYS A 269 1.29 10.30 -1.87
N ALA A 270 1.15 11.47 -1.24
CA ALA A 270 1.32 12.76 -1.91
C ALA A 270 2.75 12.95 -2.44
N ARG A 271 3.78 12.61 -1.65
CA ARG A 271 5.19 12.70 -2.07
C ARG A 271 5.53 11.77 -3.22
N LEU A 272 5.07 10.50 -3.16
CA LEU A 272 5.28 9.53 -4.24
C LEU A 272 4.55 9.96 -5.52
N THR A 273 3.32 10.45 -5.40
CA THR A 273 2.55 10.96 -6.54
C THR A 273 3.23 12.16 -7.17
N ARG A 274 3.70 13.13 -6.37
CA ARG A 274 4.42 14.29 -6.86
C ARG A 274 5.70 13.88 -7.60
N ARG A 275 6.51 13.01 -7.00
CA ARG A 275 7.73 12.50 -7.62
C ARG A 275 7.45 11.78 -8.94
N TYR A 276 6.42 10.94 -8.98
CA TYR A 276 5.99 10.28 -10.21
C TYR A 276 5.66 11.28 -11.33
N PHE A 277 4.87 12.31 -11.03
CA PHE A 277 4.53 13.33 -12.04
C PHE A 277 5.73 14.20 -12.45
N THR A 278 6.71 14.42 -11.58
CA THR A 278 7.98 15.03 -11.96
C THR A 278 8.75 14.18 -12.97
N ASP A 279 8.88 12.87 -12.74
CA ASP A 279 9.58 11.97 -13.66
C ASP A 279 8.80 11.74 -14.97
N PHE A 280 7.45 11.73 -14.88
CA PHE A 280 6.55 11.73 -16.02
C PHE A 280 6.83 12.94 -16.92
N ALA A 281 6.76 14.15 -16.34
CA ALA A 281 7.02 15.40 -17.05
C ALA A 281 8.41 15.41 -17.68
N GLY A 282 9.44 15.00 -16.93
CA GLY A 282 10.80 14.90 -17.43
C GLY A 282 10.94 13.96 -18.63
N SER A 283 10.29 12.79 -18.58
CA SER A 283 10.34 11.80 -19.68
C SER A 283 9.70 12.34 -20.97
N TRP A 284 8.55 13.01 -20.85
CA TRP A 284 7.87 13.63 -21.99
C TRP A 284 8.64 14.83 -22.54
N LEU A 285 9.19 15.70 -21.69
CA LEU A 285 10.02 16.82 -22.13
C LEU A 285 11.28 16.34 -22.86
N ASN A 286 11.93 15.28 -22.37
CA ASN A 286 13.11 14.70 -23.03
C ASN A 286 12.75 14.18 -24.43
N PHE A 287 11.64 13.45 -24.56
CA PHE A 287 11.15 13.03 -25.86
C PHE A 287 10.88 14.22 -26.79
N LEU A 288 10.12 15.22 -26.33
CA LEU A 288 9.79 16.39 -27.15
C LEU A 288 11.03 17.20 -27.58
N ASN A 289 12.00 17.37 -26.69
CA ASN A 289 13.24 18.08 -26.99
C ASN A 289 14.17 17.31 -27.95
N SER A 290 13.97 16.00 -28.09
CA SER A 290 14.72 15.17 -29.04
C SER A 290 14.13 15.15 -30.45
N LEU A 291 12.88 15.60 -30.62
CA LEU A 291 12.23 15.69 -31.93
C LEU A 291 12.95 16.72 -32.79
N ARG A 292 13.35 16.30 -33.99
CA ARG A 292 13.93 17.17 -35.01
C ARG A 292 13.10 17.11 -36.27
N LEU A 293 12.92 18.25 -36.91
CA LEU A 293 12.42 18.30 -38.29
C LEU A 293 13.47 17.70 -39.22
N ASN A 294 13.02 16.88 -40.16
CA ASN A 294 13.88 16.33 -41.19
C ASN A 294 14.37 17.45 -42.11
N PRO A 295 15.68 17.50 -42.44
CA PRO A 295 16.21 18.51 -43.35
C PRO A 295 15.60 18.35 -44.74
N ALA A 296 15.03 19.43 -45.28
CA ALA A 296 14.58 19.54 -46.66
C ALA A 296 15.72 20.12 -47.51
N THR A 297 16.08 19.45 -48.61
CA THR A 297 17.19 19.88 -49.48
C THR A 297 16.69 20.61 -50.75
N THR A 298 15.41 20.46 -51.09
CA THR A 298 14.79 21.14 -52.24
C THR A 298 13.54 21.94 -51.85
N ILE A 299 13.16 22.91 -52.69
CA ILE A 299 11.91 23.71 -52.51
C ILE A 299 10.66 22.80 -52.59
N ALA A 300 10.72 21.74 -53.40
CA ALA A 300 9.65 20.74 -53.47
C ALA A 300 9.48 20.03 -52.12
N ASP A 301 10.58 19.61 -51.48
CA ASP A 301 10.53 18.98 -50.16
C ASP A 301 9.97 19.91 -49.09
N VAL A 302 10.34 21.20 -49.11
CA VAL A 302 9.77 22.20 -48.19
C VAL A 302 8.26 22.36 -48.40
N THR A 303 7.82 22.39 -49.65
CA THR A 303 6.39 22.51 -50.00
C THR A 303 5.60 21.28 -49.54
N ASP A 304 6.16 20.09 -49.75
CA ASP A 304 5.59 18.82 -49.29
C ASP A 304 5.50 18.76 -47.76
N GLN A 305 6.56 19.16 -47.05
CA GLN A 305 6.57 19.20 -45.58
C GLN A 305 5.53 20.19 -45.03
N LEU A 306 5.45 21.40 -45.58
CA LEU A 306 4.46 22.40 -45.17
C LEU A 306 3.02 21.95 -45.47
N THR A 307 2.80 21.30 -46.61
CA THR A 307 1.50 20.71 -46.97
C THR A 307 1.11 19.63 -45.97
N LEU A 308 2.04 18.74 -45.63
CA LEU A 308 1.81 17.67 -44.66
C LEU A 308 1.58 18.20 -43.23
N ILE A 309 2.30 19.25 -42.81
CA ILE A 309 2.08 19.90 -41.50
C ILE A 309 0.68 20.53 -41.43
N SER A 310 0.20 21.13 -42.52
CA SER A 310 -1.07 21.85 -42.59
C SER A 310 -2.30 20.98 -42.90
N ASP A 311 -2.11 19.74 -43.35
CA ASP A 311 -3.21 18.80 -43.60
C ASP A 311 -3.88 18.36 -42.30
N VAL A 312 -5.09 18.85 -42.03
CA VAL A 312 -5.85 18.55 -40.80
C VAL A 312 -6.11 17.05 -40.57
N ARG A 313 -6.16 16.25 -41.64
CA ARG A 313 -6.47 14.82 -41.55
C ARG A 313 -5.23 13.95 -41.40
N GLN A 314 -4.12 14.33 -42.04
CA GLN A 314 -2.92 13.51 -42.12
C GLN A 314 -1.71 14.10 -41.38
N SER A 315 -1.82 15.29 -40.80
CA SER A 315 -0.71 15.95 -40.12
C SER A 315 -0.22 15.16 -38.90
N PRO A 316 1.03 14.65 -38.96
CA PRO A 316 1.66 14.02 -37.81
C PRO A 316 1.83 14.97 -36.62
N LEU A 317 1.98 16.28 -36.89
CA LEU A 317 2.05 17.29 -35.83
C LEU A 317 0.72 17.38 -35.07
N ILE A 318 -0.41 17.46 -35.77
CA ILE A 318 -1.73 17.51 -35.14
C ILE A 318 -2.00 16.22 -34.36
N ALA A 319 -1.66 15.06 -34.92
CA ALA A 319 -1.79 13.77 -34.25
C ALA A 319 -0.97 13.72 -32.94
N LEU A 320 0.31 14.11 -33.00
CA LEU A 320 1.18 14.18 -31.83
C LEU A 320 0.63 15.15 -30.76
N MET A 321 0.20 16.34 -31.18
CA MET A 321 -0.37 17.35 -30.29
C MET A 321 -1.65 16.85 -29.60
N ASN A 322 -2.50 16.09 -30.30
CA ASN A 322 -3.67 15.44 -29.70
C ASN A 322 -3.28 14.39 -28.66
N THR A 323 -2.27 13.58 -28.92
CA THR A 323 -1.74 12.61 -27.97
C THR A 323 -1.18 13.31 -26.73
N LEU A 324 -0.39 14.37 -26.91
CA LEU A 324 0.12 15.20 -25.80
C LEU A 324 -1.02 15.79 -24.97
N ALA A 325 -2.08 16.29 -25.62
CA ALA A 325 -3.25 16.82 -24.92
C ALA A 325 -3.91 15.76 -24.04
N TRP A 326 -4.04 14.54 -24.56
CA TRP A 326 -4.65 13.44 -23.84
C TRP A 326 -3.78 12.94 -22.67
N GLN A 327 -2.45 12.92 -22.85
CA GLN A 327 -1.48 12.52 -21.83
C GLN A 327 -1.34 13.57 -20.72
N GLY A 328 -1.37 14.87 -21.06
CA GLY A 328 -1.27 15.98 -20.09
C GLY A 328 -2.44 16.05 -19.10
N GLN A 329 -3.54 15.36 -19.38
CA GLN A 329 -4.68 15.23 -18.46
C GLN A 329 -4.50 14.12 -17.41
N ALA A 330 -3.38 13.39 -17.42
CA ALA A 330 -3.11 12.37 -16.41
C ALA A 330 -3.09 13.00 -14.99
N GLY A 331 -3.77 12.35 -14.05
CA GLY A 331 -3.82 12.82 -12.66
C GLY A 331 -4.76 13.99 -12.38
N GLN A 332 -5.46 14.54 -13.38
CA GLN A 332 -6.55 15.49 -13.11
C GLN A 332 -7.66 14.78 -12.32
N GLN A 333 -8.07 15.37 -11.19
CA GLN A 333 -9.24 14.91 -10.48
C GLN A 333 -10.45 15.16 -11.38
N ARG A 334 -11.00 14.10 -11.97
CA ARG A 334 -12.37 14.16 -12.49
C ARG A 334 -13.24 14.45 -11.26
N GLU A 335 -13.74 15.67 -11.12
CA GLU A 335 -14.89 15.92 -10.25
C GLU A 335 -15.89 14.80 -10.57
N GLY A 336 -16.18 13.95 -9.58
CA GLY A 336 -17.11 12.85 -9.79
C GLY A 336 -18.38 13.43 -10.36
N LEU A 337 -18.97 12.78 -11.38
CA LEU A 337 -20.21 13.22 -12.02
C LEU A 337 -21.31 13.54 -10.98
N SER A 338 -21.24 12.94 -9.79
CA SER A 338 -22.08 13.25 -8.63
C SER A 338 -21.89 14.68 -8.08
N ASP A 339 -20.67 15.16 -7.93
CA ASP A 339 -20.39 16.48 -7.37
C ASP A 339 -20.74 17.59 -8.35
N SER A 340 -20.55 17.38 -9.66
CA SER A 340 -20.97 18.36 -10.67
C SER A 340 -22.49 18.44 -10.79
N LEU A 341 -23.22 17.33 -10.59
CA LEU A 341 -24.68 17.31 -10.52
C LEU A 341 -25.21 17.99 -9.26
N ILE A 342 -24.56 17.79 -8.10
CA ILE A 342 -24.93 18.44 -6.84
C ILE A 342 -24.65 19.95 -6.90
N LYS A 343 -23.53 20.36 -7.51
CA LYS A 343 -23.17 21.76 -7.72
C LYS A 343 -24.11 22.43 -8.71
N SER A 344 -24.46 21.75 -9.81
CA SER A 344 -25.46 22.22 -10.79
C SER A 344 -26.86 22.34 -10.17
N ALA A 345 -27.26 21.40 -9.31
CA ALA A 345 -28.52 21.49 -8.57
C ALA A 345 -28.50 22.62 -7.53
N LYS A 346 -27.35 22.91 -6.91
CA LYS A 346 -27.17 23.99 -5.95
C LYS A 346 -27.18 25.38 -6.63
N ASP A 347 -26.60 25.49 -7.81
CA ASP A 347 -26.62 26.71 -8.63
C ASP A 347 -28.01 26.96 -9.25
N LEU A 348 -28.82 25.93 -9.49
CA LEU A 348 -30.22 26.06 -9.94
C LEU A 348 -31.20 26.49 -8.82
N VAL A 349 -30.83 26.31 -7.55
CA VAL A 349 -31.68 26.67 -6.39
C VAL A 349 -31.26 28.00 -5.75
N GLY A 350 -30.02 28.44 -5.94
CA GLY A 350 -29.49 29.71 -5.45
C GLY A 350 -29.80 30.89 -6.37
N GLY A 351 -31.02 31.41 -6.31
CA GLY A 351 -31.40 32.62 -7.02
C GLY A 351 -30.69 33.89 -6.51
N LYS A 352 -30.07 34.59 -7.47
CA LYS A 352 -29.69 36.02 -7.53
C LYS A 352 -28.30 36.46 -7.03
N ASP A 353 -27.70 37.24 -7.92
CA ASP A 353 -26.50 38.09 -7.87
C ASP A 353 -25.13 37.40 -7.70
N LYS A 354 -24.47 37.18 -8.85
CA LYS A 354 -23.01 37.08 -8.94
C LYS A 354 -22.47 38.06 -9.99
N PRO A 355 -21.33 38.72 -9.73
CA PRO A 355 -20.73 39.69 -10.63
C PRO A 355 -20.32 39.05 -11.96
N VAL A 356 -20.37 39.87 -13.00
CA VAL A 356 -19.87 39.56 -14.34
C VAL A 356 -18.36 39.29 -14.22
N ILE A 357 -17.97 38.06 -14.58
CA ILE A 357 -16.61 37.50 -14.59
C ILE A 357 -16.10 37.03 -13.22
N ASP A 358 -16.36 35.76 -12.92
CA ASP A 358 -15.65 35.01 -11.88
C ASP A 358 -14.31 34.54 -12.48
N GLN A 359 -13.22 35.27 -12.20
CA GLN A 359 -11.84 34.91 -12.62
C GLN A 359 -11.30 33.63 -11.95
N SER A 360 -12.13 32.92 -11.20
CA SER A 360 -11.79 31.65 -10.54
C SER A 360 -12.10 30.40 -11.38
N ALA A 361 -12.57 30.56 -12.63
CA ALA A 361 -12.82 29.44 -13.56
C ALA A 361 -11.54 28.90 -14.24
N ALA A 362 -10.42 28.86 -13.52
CA ALA A 362 -9.35 27.94 -13.87
C ALA A 362 -9.85 26.54 -13.52
N GLY A 363 -10.03 25.67 -14.53
CA GLY A 363 -10.39 24.27 -14.31
C GLY A 363 -9.42 23.59 -13.32
N PRO A 364 -9.79 22.42 -12.75
CA PRO A 364 -9.00 21.77 -11.70
C PRO A 364 -7.54 21.63 -12.14
N GLN A 365 -6.65 22.31 -11.42
CA GLN A 365 -5.21 22.31 -11.71
C GLN A 365 -4.66 20.88 -11.57
N GLY A 366 -4.22 20.32 -12.68
CA GLY A 366 -3.58 19.02 -12.76
C GLY A 366 -2.10 19.08 -12.38
N PRO A 367 -1.51 17.96 -11.93
CA PRO A 367 -0.09 17.91 -11.55
C PRO A 367 0.88 18.13 -12.72
N LEU A 368 0.38 18.15 -13.95
CA LEU A 368 1.15 18.33 -15.19
C LEU A 368 0.89 19.68 -15.87
N ASP A 369 0.03 20.53 -15.30
CA ASP A 369 -0.40 21.78 -15.94
C ASP A 369 0.75 22.75 -16.17
N ASP A 370 1.75 22.80 -15.28
CA ASP A 370 2.93 23.65 -15.48
C ASP A 370 3.81 23.18 -16.66
N THR A 371 3.83 21.87 -16.94
CA THR A 371 4.66 21.28 -18.00
C THR A 371 3.94 21.27 -19.36
N PHE A 372 2.67 20.88 -19.37
CA PHE A 372 1.89 20.74 -20.61
C PHE A 372 1.05 21.99 -20.93
N GLY A 373 0.79 22.86 -19.95
CA GLY A 373 -0.09 24.02 -20.06
C GLY A 373 0.23 24.95 -21.24
N PRO A 374 1.48 25.37 -21.46
CA PRO A 374 1.83 26.22 -22.60
C PRO A 374 1.48 25.58 -23.96
N LEU A 375 1.71 24.27 -24.11
CA LEU A 375 1.37 23.53 -25.32
C LEU A 375 -0.15 23.33 -25.49
N LEU A 376 -0.86 23.11 -24.38
CA LEU A 376 -2.32 22.98 -24.36
C LEU A 376 -3.02 24.30 -24.75
N GLN A 377 -2.49 25.43 -24.27
CA GLN A 377 -2.99 26.76 -24.63
C GLN A 377 -2.81 27.05 -26.13
N LEU A 378 -1.67 26.66 -26.71
CA LEU A 378 -1.40 26.83 -28.15
C LEU A 378 -2.39 26.04 -29.02
N MET A 379 -2.88 24.90 -28.53
CA MET A 379 -3.92 24.11 -29.20
C MET A 379 -5.34 24.66 -29.03
N GLY A 380 -5.53 25.76 -28.30
CA GLY A 380 -6.87 26.27 -27.96
C GLY A 380 -7.68 25.36 -27.03
N LYS A 381 -7.07 24.31 -26.48
CA LYS A 381 -7.70 23.42 -25.48
C LYS A 381 -7.54 24.04 -24.10
N ASN A 382 -8.30 25.11 -23.84
CA ASN A 382 -8.50 25.60 -22.48
C ASN A 382 -9.28 24.56 -21.67
N THR A 383 -8.74 24.13 -20.54
CA THR A 383 -9.46 23.34 -19.52
C THR A 383 -10.60 24.10 -18.85
N GLY A 384 -10.91 25.34 -19.29
CA GLY A 384 -11.91 26.22 -18.69
C GLY A 384 -13.00 26.78 -19.63
N SER A 385 -13.09 26.37 -20.90
CA SER A 385 -14.10 26.97 -21.79
C SER A 385 -14.65 26.01 -22.83
N ASN A 386 -15.64 25.20 -22.44
CA ASN A 386 -16.59 24.63 -23.38
C ASN A 386 -17.73 25.64 -23.57
N VAL A 387 -17.49 26.72 -24.31
CA VAL A 387 -18.57 27.61 -24.74
C VAL A 387 -19.05 27.12 -26.09
N MET A 388 -20.18 26.45 -26.03
CA MET A 388 -21.04 26.04 -27.13
C MET A 388 -21.35 27.27 -28.01
N SER A 389 -20.87 27.30 -29.26
CA SER A 389 -21.33 28.28 -30.25
C SER A 389 -22.76 27.91 -30.66
N PRO A 390 -23.78 28.77 -30.46
CA PRO A 390 -25.01 28.63 -31.20
C PRO A 390 -24.77 29.17 -32.61
N ILE A 391 -24.73 28.26 -33.57
CA ILE A 391 -25.06 28.61 -34.95
C ILE A 391 -26.58 28.76 -34.97
N ALA A 392 -27.05 29.96 -35.31
CA ALA A 392 -28.43 30.17 -35.74
C ALA A 392 -28.40 30.85 -37.12
N PRO A 393 -29.35 30.52 -38.02
CA PRO A 393 -29.40 31.03 -39.39
C PRO A 393 -29.69 32.53 -39.49
#